data_AF-A0A521PNN6-F1
#
_entry.id   AF-A0A521PNN6-F1
#
_cell.length_a   1.000
_cell.length_b   1.000
_cell.length_c   1.000
_cell.angle_alpha   90.00
_cell.angle_beta   90.00
_cell.angle_gamma   90.00
#
_symmetry.space_group_name_H-M   'P 1'
#
loop_
_entity.id
_entity.type
_entity.pdbx_description
1 polymer ?
#
loop_
_entity_poly.entity_id
_entity_poly.type
_entity_poly.pdbx_seq_one_letter_code
_entity_poly.pdbx_strand_id
1 'polypeptide(L)'
;MKIPGPEHPISVTPAAKRWRARFQGHVIADSADALVLKEATYPQVVYFPREDVSMEYMSRTTHSTHCPYKGDASYYTLLMDGHFAENAVWTYETPFPAMTAIANYVAFYPNHVEVYEIEDAAVNPHHVDADVDQTVLHTDAGDGTTQREHWPANANVPGAEGGVR
;
A
#
# COMPACT_ATOMS: atom_id res chain seq x y z
N MET A 1 -14.05 -7.54 -21.88
CA MET A 1 -12.59 -7.73 -21.99
C MET A 1 -12.12 -7.12 -23.30
N LYS A 2 -11.40 -6.00 -23.26
CA LYS A 2 -10.68 -5.48 -24.42
C LYS A 2 -9.26 -6.03 -24.39
N ILE A 3 -8.80 -6.53 -25.53
CA ILE A 3 -7.42 -6.97 -25.69
C ILE A 3 -6.58 -5.71 -25.94
N PRO A 4 -5.49 -5.45 -25.21
CA PRO A 4 -4.59 -4.36 -25.52
C PRO A 4 -4.08 -4.53 -26.96
N GLY A 5 -4.42 -3.55 -27.80
CA GLY A 5 -4.05 -3.50 -29.21
C GLY A 5 -3.09 -2.33 -29.47
N PRO A 6 -2.70 -2.09 -30.72
CA PRO A 6 -1.78 -1.01 -31.09
C PRO A 6 -2.24 0.40 -30.66
N GLU A 7 -3.53 0.59 -30.38
CA GLU A 7 -4.08 1.86 -29.87
C GLU A 7 -3.87 2.07 -28.37
N HIS A 8 -3.58 1.01 -27.59
CA HIS A 8 -3.23 1.06 -26.17
C HIS A 8 -2.19 -0.02 -25.83
N PRO A 9 -0.90 0.23 -26.18
CA PRO A 9 0.16 -0.72 -25.86
C PRO A 9 0.38 -0.76 -24.36
N ILE A 10 0.21 -1.95 -23.78
CA ILE A 10 0.58 -2.25 -22.40
C ILE A 10 1.75 -3.22 -22.46
N SER A 11 2.89 -2.82 -21.91
CA SER A 11 4.08 -3.67 -21.79
C SER A 11 4.38 -3.92 -20.33
N VAL A 12 4.62 -5.18 -19.98
CA VAL A 12 5.07 -5.59 -18.65
C VAL A 12 6.43 -6.22 -18.83
N THR A 13 7.43 -5.68 -18.15
CA THR A 13 8.81 -6.13 -18.23
C THR A 13 9.37 -6.31 -16.83
N PRO A 14 10.10 -7.40 -16.54
CA PRO A 14 10.83 -7.53 -15.29
C PRO A 14 11.79 -6.37 -15.10
N ALA A 15 11.84 -5.84 -13.88
CA ALA A 15 12.83 -4.83 -13.52
C ALA A 15 14.23 -5.44 -13.58
N ALA A 16 15.17 -4.75 -14.22
CA ALA A 16 16.57 -5.20 -14.28
C ALA A 16 17.31 -4.98 -12.95
N LYS A 17 16.82 -4.07 -12.12
CA LYS A 17 17.35 -3.76 -10.80
C LYS A 17 16.27 -3.92 -9.74
N ARG A 18 16.70 -3.98 -8.49
CA ARG A 18 15.85 -4.07 -7.32
C ARG A 18 15.10 -2.76 -7.11
N TRP A 19 13.87 -2.84 -6.65
CA TRP A 19 13.02 -1.69 -6.36
C TRP A 19 12.62 -1.69 -4.89
N ARG A 20 12.39 -0.48 -4.36
CA ARG A 20 11.93 -0.29 -2.99
C ARG A 20 10.79 0.73 -2.96
N ALA A 21 9.84 0.48 -2.06
CA ALA A 21 8.76 1.42 -1.75
C ALA A 21 8.87 1.86 -0.28
N ARG A 22 8.77 3.17 -0.04
CA ARG A 22 8.88 3.78 1.28
C ARG A 22 7.66 4.66 1.58
N PHE A 23 7.13 4.52 2.78
CA PHE A 23 6.06 5.36 3.30
C PHE A 23 6.47 5.95 4.65
N GLN A 24 6.43 7.27 4.78
CA GLN A 24 6.79 7.97 6.03
C GLN A 24 8.15 7.54 6.60
N GLY A 25 9.15 7.32 5.74
CA GLY A 25 10.49 6.88 6.14
C GLY A 25 10.67 5.36 6.28
N HIS A 26 9.59 4.58 6.29
CA HIS A 26 9.64 3.13 6.47
C HIS A 26 9.56 2.38 5.14
N VAL A 27 10.39 1.36 4.99
CA VAL A 27 10.37 0.49 3.82
C VAL A 27 9.19 -0.47 3.95
N ILE A 28 8.25 -0.39 3.00
CA ILE A 28 7.02 -1.19 2.98
C ILE A 28 6.99 -2.24 1.88
N ALA A 29 7.90 -2.12 0.90
CA ALA A 29 8.15 -3.16 -0.09
C ALA A 29 9.59 -3.10 -0.56
N ASP A 30 10.21 -4.26 -0.77
CA ASP A 30 11.57 -4.35 -1.27
C ASP A 30 11.79 -5.63 -2.07
N SER A 31 11.86 -5.53 -3.39
CA SER A 31 11.86 -6.69 -4.27
C SER A 31 12.85 -6.58 -5.43
N ALA A 32 13.54 -7.68 -5.69
CA ALA A 32 14.37 -7.86 -6.90
C ALA A 32 13.56 -8.37 -8.10
N ASP A 33 12.37 -8.93 -7.83
CA ASP A 33 11.47 -9.52 -8.83
C ASP A 33 10.30 -8.57 -9.17
N ALA A 34 10.52 -7.27 -9.01
CA ALA A 34 9.55 -6.25 -9.36
C ALA A 34 9.28 -6.22 -10.88
N LEU A 35 8.06 -5.90 -11.27
CA LEU A 35 7.65 -5.74 -12.66
C LEU A 35 7.41 -4.26 -12.96
N VAL A 36 7.94 -3.78 -14.07
CA VAL A 36 7.65 -2.44 -14.57
C VAL A 36 6.60 -2.54 -15.66
N LEU A 37 5.44 -1.94 -15.40
CA LEU A 37 4.36 -1.80 -16.35
C LEU A 37 4.42 -0.41 -16.99
N LYS A 38 4.43 -0.38 -18.32
CA LYS A 38 4.31 0.84 -19.11
C LYS A 38 3.06 0.76 -19.97
N GLU A 39 2.20 1.76 -19.85
CA GLU A 39 0.94 1.84 -20.58
C GLU A 39 0.90 3.12 -21.41
N ALA A 40 0.93 2.98 -22.74
CA ALA A 40 0.89 4.10 -23.68
C ALA A 40 1.83 5.26 -23.27
N THR A 41 1.25 6.43 -22.99
CA THR A 41 1.95 7.66 -22.58
C THR A 41 1.92 7.90 -21.07
N TYR A 42 1.33 6.99 -20.30
CA TYR A 42 1.26 7.11 -18.84
C TYR A 42 2.63 6.86 -18.20
N PRO A 43 2.87 7.43 -17.01
CA PRO A 43 4.06 7.11 -16.23
C PRO A 43 4.13 5.61 -15.97
N GLN A 44 5.36 5.08 -15.95
CA GLN A 44 5.60 3.69 -15.59
C GLN A 44 5.12 3.41 -14.16
N VAL A 45 4.57 2.23 -13.96
CA VAL A 45 4.12 1.74 -12.65
C VAL A 45 4.95 0.54 -12.28
N VAL A 46 5.45 0.51 -11.06
CA VAL A 46 6.20 -0.63 -10.52
C VAL A 46 5.26 -1.49 -9.68
N TYR A 47 5.28 -2.78 -9.99
CA TYR A 47 4.51 -3.81 -9.36
C TYR A 47 5.46 -4.70 -8.56
N PHE A 48 5.17 -4.86 -7.27
CA PHE A 48 5.93 -5.68 -6.34
C PHE A 48 5.18 -7.00 -6.11
N PRO A 49 5.86 -8.14 -6.02
CA PRO A 49 5.19 -9.38 -5.64
C PRO A 49 4.66 -9.23 -4.20
N ARG A 50 3.44 -9.71 -3.94
CA ARG A 50 2.78 -9.54 -2.63
C ARG A 50 3.60 -10.11 -1.45
N GLU A 51 4.47 -11.09 -1.70
CA GLU A 51 5.34 -11.68 -0.68
C GLU A 51 6.44 -10.73 -0.17
N ASP A 52 6.90 -9.80 -1.00
CA ASP A 52 7.95 -8.82 -0.67
C ASP A 52 7.37 -7.50 -0.13
N VAL A 53 6.06 -7.49 0.15
CA VAL A 53 5.31 -6.32 0.59
C VAL A 53 4.82 -6.56 2.01
N SER A 54 5.02 -5.58 2.89
CA SER A 54 4.55 -5.62 4.28
C SER A 54 3.02 -5.42 4.35
N MET A 55 2.28 -6.43 3.91
CA MET A 55 0.81 -6.44 3.85
C MET A 55 0.16 -6.29 5.24
N GLU A 56 0.89 -6.52 6.33
CA GLU A 56 0.42 -6.33 7.71
C GLU A 56 -0.01 -4.88 8.01
N TYR A 57 0.60 -3.91 7.31
CA TYR A 57 0.26 -2.49 7.44
C TYR A 57 -0.86 -2.06 6.47
N MET A 58 -1.41 -2.99 5.70
CA MET A 58 -2.38 -2.70 4.64
C MET A 58 -3.76 -3.24 5.01
N SER A 59 -4.74 -2.34 5.05
CA SER A 59 -6.14 -2.70 5.29
C SER A 59 -6.91 -2.70 3.98
N ARG A 60 -7.52 -3.84 3.63
CA ARG A 60 -8.33 -3.97 2.42
C ARG A 60 -9.57 -3.09 2.53
N THR A 61 -9.80 -2.27 1.50
CA THR A 61 -11.00 -1.45 1.42
C THR A 61 -12.10 -2.17 0.64
N THR A 62 -13.32 -1.68 0.74
CA THR A 62 -14.42 -2.09 -0.15
C THR A 62 -14.33 -1.43 -1.53
N HIS A 63 -13.35 -0.52 -1.73
CA HIS A 63 -13.17 0.17 -2.99
C HIS A 63 -12.56 -0.77 -4.03
N SER A 64 -13.22 -0.86 -5.17
CA SER A 64 -12.72 -1.57 -6.34
C SER A 64 -13.04 -0.78 -7.59
N THR A 65 -12.15 -0.84 -8.57
CA THR A 65 -12.37 -0.22 -9.87
C THR A 65 -12.29 -1.28 -10.96
N HIS A 66 -13.23 -1.22 -11.90
CA HIS A 66 -13.28 -2.17 -13.00
C HIS A 66 -12.60 -1.57 -14.24
N CYS A 67 -11.48 -2.17 -14.65
CA CYS A 67 -10.79 -1.80 -15.88
C CYS A 67 -11.08 -2.81 -17.01
N PRO A 68 -11.61 -2.37 -18.17
CA PRO A 68 -11.98 -3.29 -19.26
C PRO A 68 -10.79 -4.03 -19.90
N TYR A 69 -9.55 -3.60 -19.63
CA TYR A 69 -8.30 -4.19 -20.13
C TYR A 69 -7.56 -5.06 -19.11
N LYS A 70 -7.71 -4.78 -17.81
CA LYS A 70 -6.89 -5.40 -16.75
C LYS A 70 -7.69 -6.26 -15.77
N GLY A 71 -9.00 -6.01 -15.63
CA GLY A 71 -9.88 -6.67 -14.67
C GLY A 71 -10.23 -5.75 -13.50
N ASP A 72 -10.58 -6.35 -12.37
CA ASP A 72 -10.96 -5.64 -11.15
C ASP A 72 -9.74 -5.32 -10.29
N ALA A 73 -9.49 -4.04 -10.06
CA ALA A 73 -8.48 -3.56 -9.12
C ALA A 73 -9.09 -3.50 -7.72
N SER A 74 -8.42 -4.11 -6.75
CA SER A 74 -8.74 -3.99 -5.32
C SER A 74 -7.80 -2.99 -4.66
N TYR A 75 -8.33 -2.15 -3.78
CA TYR A 75 -7.57 -1.09 -3.12
C TYR A 75 -7.35 -1.37 -1.64
N TYR A 76 -6.18 -0.96 -1.14
CA TYR A 76 -5.81 -1.04 0.27
C TYR A 76 -5.44 0.35 0.78
N THR A 77 -5.81 0.60 2.03
CA THR A 77 -5.37 1.73 2.81
C THR A 77 -4.13 1.32 3.59
N LEU A 78 -3.06 2.10 3.48
CA LEU A 78 -1.84 1.89 4.25
C LEU A 78 -1.96 2.60 5.60
N LEU A 79 -1.64 1.91 6.70
CA LEU A 79 -1.64 2.44 8.06
C LEU A 79 -0.31 2.10 8.74
N MET A 80 0.45 3.12 9.11
CA MET A 80 1.76 2.97 9.76
C MET A 80 2.04 4.17 10.66
N ASP A 81 2.44 3.91 11.90
CA ASP A 81 2.78 4.93 12.92
C ASP A 81 1.74 6.05 13.08
N GLY A 82 0.46 5.71 13.01
CA GLY A 82 -0.65 6.66 13.11
C GLY A 82 -0.90 7.51 11.86
N HIS A 83 -0.09 7.34 10.80
CA HIS A 83 -0.35 7.90 9.48
C HIS A 83 -1.17 6.92 8.64
N PHE A 84 -2.15 7.44 7.90
CA PHE A 84 -2.92 6.65 6.96
C PHE A 84 -2.86 7.26 5.56
N ALA A 85 -2.77 6.38 4.56
CA ALA A 85 -2.87 6.74 3.15
C ALA A 85 -4.01 5.93 2.52
N GLU A 86 -5.16 6.57 2.37
CA GLU A 86 -6.38 5.93 1.87
C GLU A 86 -6.26 5.56 0.39
N ASN A 87 -6.62 4.32 0.05
CA ASN A 87 -6.55 3.79 -1.32
C ASN A 87 -5.18 3.97 -1.99
N ALA A 88 -4.10 4.07 -1.21
CA ALA A 88 -2.74 4.35 -1.70
C ALA A 88 -2.09 3.15 -2.40
N VAL A 89 -2.70 1.98 -2.26
CA VAL A 89 -2.18 0.71 -2.76
C VAL A 89 -3.27 0.01 -3.56
N TRP A 90 -2.92 -0.57 -4.71
CA TRP A 90 -3.85 -1.40 -5.48
C TRP A 90 -3.21 -2.69 -5.97
N THR A 91 -4.05 -3.69 -6.22
CA THR A 91 -3.65 -5.00 -6.74
C THR A 91 -4.71 -5.53 -7.69
N TYR A 92 -4.30 -6.37 -8.63
CA TYR A 92 -5.19 -7.14 -9.47
C TYR A 92 -5.15 -8.61 -9.02
N GLU A 93 -6.17 -9.04 -8.27
CA GLU A 93 -6.24 -10.42 -7.75
C GLU A 93 -6.68 -11.40 -8.85
N THR A 94 -7.59 -10.96 -9.72
CA THR A 94 -8.09 -11.74 -10.86
C THR A 94 -7.91 -10.96 -12.17
N PRO A 95 -6.66 -10.73 -12.62
CA PRO A 95 -6.44 -10.02 -13.87
C PRO A 95 -6.89 -10.87 -15.06
N PHE A 96 -7.16 -10.21 -16.19
CA PHE A 96 -7.44 -10.92 -17.43
C PHE A 96 -6.25 -11.77 -17.91
N PRO A 97 -6.47 -12.81 -18.73
CA PRO A 97 -5.42 -13.72 -19.22
C PRO A 97 -4.19 -13.03 -19.84
N ALA A 98 -4.38 -11.86 -20.46
CA ALA A 98 -3.30 -11.06 -21.05
C ALA A 98 -2.41 -10.33 -20.02
N MET A 99 -2.84 -10.28 -18.75
CA MET A 99 -2.20 -9.56 -17.64
C MET A 99 -1.93 -10.49 -16.45
N THR A 100 -1.88 -11.81 -16.66
CA THR A 100 -1.58 -12.78 -15.59
C THR A 100 -0.21 -12.57 -14.96
N ALA A 101 0.73 -11.93 -15.67
CA ALA A 101 2.04 -11.58 -15.13
C ALA A 101 1.97 -10.68 -13.89
N ILE A 102 0.93 -9.84 -13.75
CA ILE A 102 0.73 -8.96 -12.59
C ILE A 102 -0.26 -9.52 -11.57
N ALA A 103 -0.66 -10.80 -11.70
CA ALA A 103 -1.58 -11.43 -10.77
C ALA A 103 -0.95 -11.53 -9.38
N ASN A 104 -1.65 -11.04 -8.35
CA ASN A 104 -1.15 -10.95 -6.98
C ASN A 104 0.07 -10.03 -6.81
N TYR A 105 0.33 -9.13 -7.75
CA TYR A 105 1.29 -8.06 -7.55
C TYR A 105 0.60 -6.81 -6.99
N VAL A 106 1.35 -6.04 -6.23
CA VAL A 106 0.91 -4.85 -5.52
C VAL A 106 1.63 -3.64 -6.11
N ALA A 107 0.87 -2.57 -6.38
CA ALA A 107 1.42 -1.31 -6.85
C ALA A 107 1.01 -0.17 -5.90
N PHE A 108 1.82 0.89 -5.90
CA PHE A 108 1.70 2.02 -4.99
C PHE A 108 1.51 3.32 -5.74
N TYR A 109 0.70 4.23 -5.18
CA TYR A 109 0.53 5.53 -5.80
C TYR A 109 1.70 6.44 -5.44
N PRO A 110 2.41 7.03 -6.43
CA PRO A 110 3.63 7.81 -6.18
C PRO A 110 3.37 9.14 -5.46
N ASN A 111 2.11 9.57 -5.34
CA ASN A 111 1.72 10.74 -4.54
C ASN A 111 1.66 10.44 -3.03
N HIS A 112 1.64 9.17 -2.62
CA HIS A 112 1.56 8.74 -1.23
C HIS A 112 2.80 7.96 -0.80
N VAL A 113 3.40 7.19 -1.70
CA VAL A 113 4.51 6.28 -1.42
C VAL A 113 5.67 6.60 -2.35
N GLU A 114 6.86 6.74 -1.79
CA GLU A 114 8.08 6.92 -2.56
C GLU A 114 8.52 5.58 -3.14
N VAL A 115 8.54 5.46 -4.47
CA VAL A 115 8.96 4.24 -5.18
C VAL A 115 10.22 4.55 -5.98
N TYR A 116 11.31 3.83 -5.72
CA TYR A 116 12.61 4.12 -6.31
C TYR A 116 13.42 2.85 -6.57
N GLU A 117 14.28 2.95 -7.58
CA GLU A 117 15.24 1.92 -7.95
C GLU A 117 16.45 1.98 -7.00
N ILE A 118 16.96 0.81 -6.61
CA ILE A 118 18.15 0.68 -5.78
C ILE A 118 19.22 -0.11 -6.53
N GLU A 119 20.47 0.38 -6.46
CA GLU A 119 21.62 -0.23 -7.13
C GLU A 119 22.33 -1.28 -6.28
N ASP A 120 21.99 -1.36 -4.99
CA ASP A 120 22.68 -2.23 -4.03
C ASP A 120 22.04 -3.63 -3.96
N ALA A 121 22.89 -4.66 -4.03
CA ALA A 121 22.50 -6.08 -4.08
C ALA A 121 22.16 -6.67 -2.70
N ALA A 122 22.30 -5.93 -1.60
CA ALA A 122 21.85 -6.35 -0.29
C ALA A 122 20.95 -5.22 0.27
N VAL A 123 19.68 -5.48 0.57
CA VAL A 123 19.26 -5.95 1.89
C VAL A 123 17.89 -6.61 1.72
N ASN A 124 17.71 -7.88 2.08
CA ASN A 124 16.39 -8.38 2.45
C ASN A 124 16.26 -8.24 3.98
N PRO A 125 15.47 -7.29 4.51
CA PRO A 125 15.29 -7.13 5.94
C PRO A 125 13.85 -7.53 6.29
N HIS A 126 13.65 -8.77 6.72
CA HIS A 126 12.72 -8.99 7.83
C HIS A 126 13.26 -8.38 9.14
N HIS A 127 14.08 -7.31 9.06
CA HIS A 127 14.71 -6.64 10.17
C HIS A 127 14.15 -5.24 10.27
N VAL A 128 13.39 -5.03 11.33
CA VAL A 128 13.05 -3.72 11.87
C VAL A 128 14.33 -3.06 12.37
N ASP A 129 15.06 -2.36 11.50
CA ASP A 129 16.00 -1.33 11.96
C ASP A 129 15.18 -0.11 12.39
N ALA A 130 14.52 -0.24 13.54
CA ALA A 130 14.07 0.89 14.32
C ALA A 130 15.31 1.53 14.93
N ASP A 131 16.01 2.36 14.15
CA ASP A 131 16.98 3.32 14.69
C ASP A 131 16.19 4.35 15.52
N VAL A 132 15.94 4.01 16.77
CA VAL A 132 15.37 4.92 17.78
C VAL A 132 16.49 5.28 18.76
N ASP A 133 17.56 5.90 18.26
CA ASP A 133 18.41 6.72 19.13
C ASP A 133 17.95 8.18 19.03
N GLN A 134 16.84 8.46 19.73
CA GLN A 134 16.64 9.79 20.27
C GLN A 134 16.69 9.70 21.79
N THR A 135 17.89 9.95 22.29
CA THR A 135 18.17 10.31 23.68
C THR A 135 17.25 11.45 24.12
N VAL A 136 16.11 11.14 24.75
CA VAL A 136 15.36 12.12 25.56
C VAL A 136 15.83 11.97 27.00
N LEU A 137 16.91 12.69 27.31
CA LEU A 137 17.21 13.08 28.69
C LEU A 137 16.08 14.00 29.17
N HIS A 138 15.08 13.44 29.85
CA HIS A 138 14.22 14.24 30.72
C HIS A 138 14.65 14.01 32.16
N THR A 139 15.53 14.88 32.63
CA THR A 139 15.67 15.14 34.07
C THR A 139 14.61 16.15 34.44
N ASP A 140 13.54 15.72 35.11
CA ASP A 140 12.91 16.55 36.12
C ASP A 140 12.16 15.67 37.14
N ALA A 141 12.41 15.97 38.41
CA ALA A 141 11.69 15.42 39.54
C ALA A 141 10.44 16.28 39.75
N GLY A 142 9.25 15.67 39.68
CA GLY A 142 8.00 16.40 39.88
C GLY A 142 6.92 15.50 40.46
N ASP A 143 6.64 15.70 41.74
CA ASP A 143 5.54 15.16 42.53
C ASP A 143 4.19 15.06 41.80
N GLY A 144 3.40 14.03 42.17
CA GLY A 144 2.11 13.76 41.59
C GLY A 144 1.04 14.83 41.86
N THR A 145 0.10 14.98 40.91
CA THR A 145 -1.36 14.96 41.14
C THR A 145 -2.14 15.22 39.85
N THR A 146 -3.09 14.31 39.55
CA THR A 146 -4.51 14.60 39.21
C THR A 146 -4.94 15.08 37.80
N GLN A 147 -5.85 14.25 37.22
CA GLN A 147 -7.01 14.49 36.30
C GLN A 147 -6.80 14.45 34.77
N ARG A 148 -7.38 13.42 34.10
CA ARG A 148 -8.69 13.35 33.36
C ARG A 148 -8.71 14.33 32.17
N GLU A 149 -9.02 13.91 30.93
CA GLU A 149 -10.37 13.57 30.46
C GLU A 149 -10.42 12.40 29.45
N HIS A 150 -11.51 11.64 29.54
CA HIS A 150 -11.88 10.48 28.73
C HIS A 150 -12.65 10.96 27.49
N TRP A 151 -12.25 10.55 26.28
CA TRP A 151 -13.01 10.83 25.05
C TRP A 151 -14.22 9.87 24.94
N PRO A 152 -15.44 10.33 24.57
CA PRO A 152 -16.59 9.44 24.35
C PRO A 152 -16.57 8.78 22.96
N ALA A 153 -17.07 7.53 22.91
CA ALA A 153 -17.20 6.71 21.71
C ALA A 153 -18.39 7.14 20.83
N ASN A 154 -18.15 7.24 19.53
CA ASN A 154 -19.11 7.55 18.47
C ASN A 154 -19.61 6.24 17.82
N ALA A 155 -20.73 5.70 18.31
CA ALA A 155 -21.47 4.64 17.64
C ALA A 155 -22.90 5.13 17.35
N ASN A 156 -23.23 5.29 16.07
CA ASN A 156 -24.57 5.57 15.57
C ASN A 156 -25.17 4.26 15.03
N VAL A 157 -26.28 3.82 15.60
CA VAL A 157 -27.07 2.66 15.14
C VAL A 157 -28.41 3.19 14.62
N PRO A 158 -28.78 2.97 13.35
CA PRO A 158 -30.09 3.40 12.85
C PRO A 158 -31.18 2.39 13.25
N GLY A 159 -32.39 2.94 13.46
CA GLY A 159 -33.47 2.34 14.21
C GLY A 159 -34.26 1.22 13.54
N ALA A 160 -34.96 0.48 14.39
CA ALA A 160 -36.04 -0.43 14.03
C ALA A 160 -37.32 0.02 14.76
N GLU A 161 -38.16 0.77 14.05
CA GLU A 161 -39.57 0.96 14.41
C GLU A 161 -40.42 -0.08 13.68
N GLY A 162 -41.46 -0.61 14.34
CA GLY A 162 -42.52 -1.34 13.63
C GLY A 162 -43.25 -2.41 14.43
N GLY A 163 -43.80 -2.08 15.59
CA GLY A 163 -44.80 -2.92 16.27
C GLY A 163 -46.22 -2.44 15.97
N VAL A 164 -46.95 -3.16 15.12
CA VAL A 164 -48.43 -3.06 15.03
C VAL A 164 -48.98 -4.45 14.70
N ARG A 165 -49.67 -5.06 15.66
CA ARG A 165 -51.08 -5.53 15.62
C ARG A 165 -51.34 -6.55 16.71
#